data_AF-A0A2E5WW14-F1
#
_entry.id   AF-A0A2E5WW14-F1
#
_cell.length_a   1.000
_cell.length_b   1.000
_cell.length_c   1.000
_cell.angle_alpha   90.00
_cell.angle_beta   90.00
_cell.angle_gamma   90.00
#
_symmetry.space_group_name_H-M   'P 1'
#
loop_
_entity.id
_entity.type
_entity.pdbx_description
1 polymer ?
#
loop_
_entity_poly.entity_id
_entity_poly.type
_entity_poly.pdbx_seq_one_letter_code
_entity_poly.pdbx_strand_id
1 'polypeptide(L)'
;MEETFEANTQDDYVKEWMVEFIAMVNGDKHHHLSVLYGTDQQDVQRAMLHELRRIYTDTERIDVTIIRCEEILTEDEDTFFEGIFIP
;
A
#
# COMPACT_ATOMS: atom_id res chain seq x y z
N MET A 1 10.86 -39.62 25.03
CA MET A 1 10.00 -38.46 24.76
C MET A 1 10.83 -37.55 23.90
N GLU A 2 10.62 -37.58 22.59
CA GLU A 2 11.21 -36.59 21.69
C GLU A 2 10.30 -35.37 21.76
N GLU A 3 10.80 -34.29 22.37
CA GLU A 3 10.14 -33.00 22.38
C GLU A 3 10.23 -32.45 20.95
N THR A 4 9.12 -32.51 20.22
CA THR A 4 8.96 -31.84 18.93
C THR A 4 9.02 -30.34 19.18
N PHE A 5 10.18 -29.75 18.89
CA PHE A 5 10.37 -28.31 18.86
C PHE A 5 9.54 -27.77 17.68
N GLU A 6 8.31 -27.36 17.94
CA GLU A 6 7.51 -26.60 16.98
C GLU A 6 8.22 -25.27 16.77
N ALA A 7 9.04 -25.19 15.71
CA ALA A 7 9.56 -23.92 15.24
C ALA A 7 8.34 -23.07 14.86
N ASN A 8 8.01 -22.10 15.71
CA ASN A 8 7.03 -21.08 15.39
C ASN A 8 7.65 -20.18 14.29
N THR A 9 7.59 -20.64 13.04
CA THR A 9 7.90 -19.84 11.85
C THR A 9 6.72 -18.91 11.58
N GLN A 10 6.44 -18.03 12.54
CA GLN A 10 5.68 -16.83 12.25
C GLN A 10 6.66 -15.88 11.57
N ASP A 11 7.05 -16.24 10.34
CA ASP A 11 7.80 -15.37 9.46
C ASP A 11 6.92 -14.13 9.25
N ASP A 12 7.42 -12.98 9.69
CA ASP A 12 6.97 -11.63 9.34
C ASP A 12 7.19 -11.44 7.82
N TYR A 13 6.47 -12.21 6.99
CA TYR A 13 6.54 -12.06 5.55
C TYR A 13 6.02 -10.67 5.19
N VAL A 14 6.85 -9.93 4.46
CA VAL A 14 6.46 -8.64 3.88
C VAL A 14 5.29 -8.89 2.93
N LYS A 15 4.14 -8.31 3.25
CA LYS A 15 2.91 -8.42 2.46
C LYS A 15 2.82 -7.27 1.47
N GLU A 16 2.06 -7.48 0.39
CA GLU A 16 1.68 -6.44 -0.55
C GLU A 16 0.40 -5.75 -0.08
N TRP A 17 0.37 -4.43 -0.19
CA TRP A 17 -0.75 -3.61 0.26
C TRP A 17 -1.14 -2.62 -0.83
N MET A 18 -2.44 -2.61 -1.16
CA MET A 18 -3.01 -1.60 -2.02
C MET A 18 -3.44 -0.39 -1.18
N VAL A 19 -2.88 0.76 -1.52
CA VAL A 19 -3.18 2.02 -0.84
C VAL A 19 -3.70 3.02 -1.85
N GLU A 20 -4.96 3.38 -1.67
CA GLU A 20 -5.67 4.38 -2.46
C GLU A 20 -5.84 5.64 -1.61
N PHE A 21 -5.39 6.78 -2.14
CA PHE A 21 -5.42 8.02 -1.40
C PHE A 21 -5.63 9.24 -2.29
N ILE A 22 -6.24 10.26 -1.70
CA ILE A 22 -6.39 11.58 -2.30
C ILE A 22 -5.42 12.52 -1.59
N ALA A 23 -4.58 13.20 -2.37
CA ALA A 23 -3.78 14.33 -1.91
C ALA A 23 -4.39 15.63 -2.42
N MET A 24 -4.64 16.57 -1.49
CA MET A 24 -5.05 17.94 -1.80
C MET A 24 -3.82 18.84 -1.73
N VAL A 25 -3.46 19.44 -2.86
CA VAL A 25 -2.23 20.24 -3.01
C VAL A 25 -2.63 21.58 -3.63
N ASN A 26 -2.49 22.69 -2.91
CA ASN A 26 -2.83 24.03 -3.39
C ASN A 26 -4.27 24.17 -3.96
N GLY A 27 -5.21 23.33 -3.49
CA GLY A 27 -6.59 23.30 -3.97
C GLY A 27 -6.86 22.27 -5.07
N ASP A 28 -5.82 21.69 -5.67
CA ASP A 28 -5.94 20.63 -6.66
C ASP A 28 -6.02 19.24 -5.99
N LYS A 29 -6.91 18.42 -6.54
CA LYS A 29 -7.16 17.05 -6.07
C LYS A 29 -6.36 16.07 -6.93
N HIS A 30 -5.43 15.36 -6.30
CA HIS A 30 -4.68 14.28 -6.93
C HIS A 30 -5.11 12.95 -6.36
N HIS A 31 -5.59 12.05 -7.23
CA HIS A 31 -5.97 10.70 -6.85
C HIS A 31 -4.85 9.72 -7.18
N HIS A 32 -4.43 8.94 -6.20
CA HIS A 32 -3.31 8.02 -6.30
C HIS A 32 -3.71 6.62 -5.87
N LEU A 33 -3.22 5.64 -6.60
CA LEU A 33 -3.24 4.23 -6.24
C LEU A 33 -1.79 3.75 -6.21
N SER A 34 -1.37 3.16 -5.10
CA SER A 34 0.00 2.67 -4.93
C SER A 34 0.00 1.29 -4.29
N VAL A 35 0.96 0.45 -4.71
CA VAL A 35 1.24 -0.83 -4.06
C VAL A 35 2.45 -0.62 -3.16
N LEU A 36 2.29 -0.90 -1.88
CA LEU A 36 3.33 -0.78 -0.85
C LEU A 36 3.60 -2.13 -0.22
N TYR A 37 4.80 -2.29 0.30
CA TYR A 37 5.27 -3.51 0.93
C TYR A 37 5.43 -3.26 2.43
N GLY A 38 4.84 -4.11 3.26
CA GLY A 38 4.99 -4.00 4.71
C GLY A 38 4.45 -5.21 5.46
N THR A 39 4.97 -5.42 6.66
CA THR A 39 4.55 -6.51 7.56
C THR A 39 3.14 -6.28 8.11
N ASP A 40 2.81 -5.01 8.37
CA ASP A 40 1.55 -4.59 8.97
C ASP A 40 1.13 -3.19 8.47
N GLN A 41 -0.09 -2.79 8.82
CA GLN A 41 -0.65 -1.52 8.37
C GLN A 41 0.17 -0.29 8.82
N GLN A 42 0.84 -0.33 9.98
CA GLN A 42 1.65 0.80 10.44
C GLN A 42 2.92 0.94 9.59
N ASP A 43 3.54 -0.17 9.22
CA ASP A 43 4.71 -0.17 8.34
C ASP A 43 4.35 0.40 6.96
N VAL A 44 3.21 -0.02 6.42
CA VAL A 44 2.65 0.50 5.15
C VAL A 44 2.35 2.00 5.24
N GLN A 45 1.78 2.48 6.34
CA GLN A 45 1.56 3.91 6.56
C GLN A 45 2.87 4.70 6.60
N ARG A 46 3.93 4.15 7.20
CA ARG A 46 5.26 4.79 7.19
C ARG A 46 5.85 4.83 5.79
N ALA A 47 5.77 3.72 5.04
CA ALA A 47 6.20 3.66 3.65
C ALA A 47 5.47 4.71 2.79
N MET A 48 4.15 4.84 2.97
CA MET A 48 3.33 5.84 2.29
C MET A 48 3.78 7.27 2.61
N LEU A 49 4.03 7.59 3.88
CA LEU A 49 4.52 8.91 4.29
C LEU A 49 5.88 9.24 3.67
N HIS A 50 6.76 8.25 3.54
CA HIS A 50 8.03 8.41 2.84
C HIS A 50 7.84 8.73 1.36
N GLU A 51 6.94 8.02 0.67
CA GLU A 51 6.63 8.29 -0.73
C GLU A 51 6.00 9.67 -0.94
N LEU A 52 5.05 10.07 -0.10
CA LEU A 52 4.44 11.41 -0.15
C LEU A 52 5.48 12.53 -0.03
N ARG A 53 6.47 12.36 0.87
CA ARG A 53 7.58 13.32 1.04
C ARG A 53 8.49 13.39 -0.17
N ARG A 54 8.60 12.31 -0.96
CA ARG A 54 9.38 12.28 -2.20
C ARG A 54 8.64 12.90 -3.37
N ILE A 55 7.31 12.74 -3.42
CA ILE A 55 6.47 13.26 -4.50
C ILE A 55 6.22 14.76 -4.32
N TYR A 56 5.98 15.22 -3.09
CA TYR A 56 5.62 16.59 -2.77
C TYR A 56 6.72 17.29 -1.96
N THR A 57 7.92 17.42 -2.55
CA THR A 57 9.09 18.02 -1.91
C THR A 57 8.94 19.52 -1.62
N ASP A 58 8.16 20.23 -2.44
CA ASP A 58 8.11 21.70 -2.46
C ASP A 58 6.76 22.28 -2.04
N THR A 59 5.91 21.49 -1.37
CA THR A 59 4.58 21.95 -0.90
C THR A 59 4.58 22.19 0.61
N GLU A 60 4.17 23.38 1.05
CA GLU A 60 4.12 23.76 2.49
C GLU A 60 3.13 22.92 3.30
N ARG A 61 1.98 22.58 2.70
CA ARG A 61 0.94 21.78 3.35
C ARG A 61 0.16 20.97 2.32
N ILE A 62 0.10 19.67 2.54
CA ILE A 62 -0.77 18.75 1.80
C ILE A 62 -1.73 18.10 2.79
N ASP A 63 -3.01 18.04 2.41
CA ASP A 63 -3.99 17.26 3.15
C ASP A 63 -4.18 15.93 2.43
N VAL A 64 -3.90 14.83 3.11
CA VAL A 64 -3.97 13.49 2.53
C VAL A 64 -5.08 12.70 3.21
N THR A 65 -5.96 12.12 2.39
CA THR A 65 -7.05 11.25 2.84
C THR A 65 -6.85 9.87 2.25
N ILE A 66 -6.68 8.87 3.10
CA ILE A 66 -6.63 7.46 2.69
C ILE A 66 -8.08 7.01 2.45
N ILE A 67 -8.35 6.53 1.24
CA ILE A 67 -9.66 5.95 0.87
C ILE A 67 -9.64 4.45 1.19
N ARG A 68 -8.56 3.76 0.82
CA ARG A 68 -8.43 2.31 0.97
C ARG A 68 -7.00 1.95 1.32
N CYS A 69 -6.86 0.98 2.21
CA CYS A 69 -5.58 0.45 2.66
C CYS A 69 -5.82 -1.01 3.02
N GLU A 70 -5.60 -1.89 2.05
CA GLU A 70 -5.92 -3.31 2.16
C GLU A 70 -4.74 -4.17 1.72
N GLU A 71 -4.55 -5.29 2.41
CA GLU A 71 -3.60 -6.31 2.03
C GLU A 71 -4.07 -6.95 0.72
N ILE A 72 -3.18 -7.05 -0.26
CA ILE A 72 -3.44 -7.76 -1.51
C ILE A 72 -3.28 -9.25 -1.20
N LEU A 73 -4.40 -9.92 -1.05
CA LEU A 73 -4.41 -11.38 -0.99
C LEU A 73 -4.22 -11.89 -2.42
N THR A 74 -3.16 -12.64 -2.64
CA THR A 74 -2.96 -13.38 -3.89
C THR A 74 -3.94 -14.55 -3.91
N GLU A 75 -5.22 -14.28 -4.18
CA GLU A 75 -6.12 -15.32 -4.67
C GLU A 75 -5.84 -15.47 -6.16
N ASP A 76 -5.63 -16.70 -6.62
CA ASP A 76 -5.40 -17.11 -8.02
C ASP A 76 -6.62 -16.79 -8.93
N GLU A 77 -7.15 -15.57 -8.90
CA GLU A 77 -8.08 -15.09 -9.90
C GLU A 77 -7.28 -14.34 -10.96
N ASP A 78 -6.90 -15.09 -12.00
CA ASP A 78 -6.50 -14.64 -13.33
C ASP A 78 -7.57 -13.69 -13.92
N THR A 79 -7.69 -12.49 -13.34
CA THR A 79 -8.57 -11.45 -13.85
C THR A 79 -7.79 -10.75 -14.96
N PHE A 80 -7.76 -11.40 -16.11
CA PHE A 80 -7.07 -10.91 -17.30
C PHE A 80 -7.69 -9.56 -17.72
N PHE A 81 -6.89 -8.50 -17.68
CA PHE A 81 -7.31 -7.20 -18.20
C PHE A 81 -7.32 -7.23 -19.74
N GLU A 82 -8.50 -7.28 -20.36
CA GLU A 82 -8.68 -7.31 -21.83
C GLU A 82 -8.25 -6.01 -22.54
N GLY A 83 -7.72 -5.01 -21.82
CA GLY A 83 -7.07 -3.88 -22.48
C GLY A 83 -8.00 -2.92 -23.19
N ILE A 84 -9.28 -2.83 -22.81
CA ILE A 84 -10.20 -1.84 -23.39
C ILE A 84 -9.91 -0.46 -22.78
N PHE A 85 -8.89 0.21 -23.34
CA PHE A 85 -8.62 1.63 -23.09
C PHE A 85 -9.55 2.47 -23.97
N ILE A 86 -10.45 3.24 -23.35
CA ILE A 86 -11.25 4.25 -24.05
C ILE A 86 -10.65 5.63 -23.69
N PRO A 87 -10.05 6.34 -24.66
CA PRO A 87 -9.41 7.64 -24.45
C PRO A 87 -10.38 8.78 -24.13
#